data_AF-A0A1X1BNU3-F1
#
_entry.id   AF-A0A1X1BNU3-F1
#
_cell.length_a   1.000
_cell.length_b   1.000
_cell.length_c   1.000
_cell.angle_alpha   90.00
_cell.angle_beta   90.00
_cell.angle_gamma   90.00
#
_symmetry.space_group_name_H-M   'P 1'
#
loop_
_entity.id
_entity.type
_entity.pdbx_description
1 polymer ?
#
loop_
_entity_poly.entity_id
_entity_poly.type
_entity_poly.pdbx_seq_one_letter_code
_entity_poly.pdbx_strand_id
1 'polypeptide(L)'
;MIKRVLPSQQYHQDVLRKSREIKRKFEKSKSNIKGAINRYNAKWRALKRFGTLSVHLLPHCTIYAALTWATKVALCDRGECCAAVCRRMALARNRLQKELKEATRMNDPNMRLELVGSNIHNWYAYIRGPAKSPYEKGIFKLSIVCPASYPIHPPIVKFLTKCFHPNVNFETGELCMDILKSNWSPAWTLQYLCKGITYILDDPNADSPLNCDAGNLFRSGDLIGYRSMAEMYTLDYALRDFPRCAV
;
A
#
# COMPACT_ATOMS: atom_id res chain seq x y z
N MET A 1 23.21 17.23 -33.99
CA MET A 1 24.37 16.45 -33.52
C MET A 1 24.43 16.56 -31.99
N ILE A 2 23.88 15.59 -31.27
CA ILE A 2 23.77 15.62 -29.79
C ILE A 2 25.14 15.26 -29.20
N LYS A 3 25.85 16.24 -28.64
CA LYS A 3 27.09 16.00 -27.89
C LYS A 3 26.74 15.29 -26.58
N ARG A 4 27.03 13.99 -26.47
CA ARG A 4 27.02 13.28 -25.19
C ARG A 4 28.06 13.93 -24.27
N VAL A 5 27.59 14.63 -23.25
CA VAL A 5 28.45 15.17 -22.19
C VAL A 5 28.91 13.98 -21.35
N LEU A 6 30.18 13.61 -21.49
CA LEU A 6 30.81 12.61 -20.62
C LEU A 6 30.89 13.18 -19.19
N PRO A 7 30.54 12.41 -18.13
CA PRO A 7 30.65 12.88 -16.76
C PRO A 7 32.10 13.25 -16.42
N SER A 8 32.31 14.34 -15.69
CA SER A 8 33.64 14.78 -15.26
C SER A 8 34.33 13.71 -14.41
N GLN A 9 35.66 13.61 -14.49
CA GLN A 9 36.44 12.68 -13.65
C GLN A 9 36.12 12.83 -12.15
N GLN A 10 35.78 14.04 -11.71
CA GLN A 10 35.35 14.34 -10.36
C GLN A 10 34.09 13.57 -9.96
N TYR A 11 33.09 13.49 -10.84
CA TYR A 11 31.83 12.77 -10.59
C TYR A 11 32.08 11.27 -10.36
N HIS A 12 33.00 10.67 -11.14
CA HIS A 12 33.34 9.27 -10.99
C HIS A 12 34.02 8.97 -9.64
N GLN A 13 34.90 9.88 -9.17
CA GLN A 13 35.53 9.75 -7.85
C GLN A 13 34.52 9.88 -6.70
N ASP A 14 33.54 10.78 -6.82
CA ASP A 14 32.49 10.96 -5.81
C ASP A 14 31.56 9.75 -5.69
N VAL A 15 31.22 9.11 -6.81
CA VAL A 15 30.43 7.86 -6.82
C VAL A 15 31.20 6.74 -6.12
N LEU A 16 32.49 6.57 -6.43
CA LEU A 16 33.34 5.57 -5.78
C LEU A 16 33.50 5.83 -4.28
N ARG A 17 33.62 7.09 -3.86
CA ARG A 17 33.69 7.48 -2.45
C ARG A 17 32.41 7.13 -1.70
N LYS A 18 31.23 7.46 -2.25
CA LYS A 18 29.93 7.11 -1.65
C LYS A 18 29.73 5.60 -1.57
N SER A 19 30.12 4.85 -2.61
CA SER A 19 30.05 3.39 -2.62
C SER A 19 30.88 2.75 -1.49
N ARG A 20 32.12 3.24 -1.27
CA ARG A 20 32.96 2.79 -0.15
C ARG A 20 32.36 3.11 1.22
N GLU A 21 31.73 4.27 1.37
CA GLU A 21 31.08 4.67 2.63
C GLU A 21 29.88 3.77 2.96
N ILE A 22 29.04 3.45 1.97
CA ILE A 22 27.91 2.53 2.12
C ILE A 22 28.42 1.13 2.53
N LYS A 23 29.48 0.64 1.87
CA LYS A 23 30.08 -0.65 2.20
C LYS A 23 30.60 -0.69 3.64
N ARG A 24 31.23 0.39 4.12
CA ARG A 24 31.67 0.52 5.53
C ARG A 24 30.49 0.51 6.51
N LYS A 25 29.40 1.21 6.22
CA LYS A 25 28.19 1.23 7.05
C LYS A 25 27.57 -0.16 7.15
N PHE A 26 27.52 -0.90 6.03
CA PHE A 26 27.03 -2.27 5.99
C PHE A 26 27.88 -3.23 6.83
N GLU A 27 29.21 -3.15 6.71
CA GLU A 27 30.11 -4.04 7.46
C GLU A 27 30.08 -3.75 8.97
N LYS A 28 29.96 -2.47 9.36
CA LYS A 28 29.75 -2.07 10.76
C LYS A 28 28.44 -2.65 11.32
N SER A 29 27.37 -2.65 10.52
CA SER A 29 26.08 -3.25 10.89
C SER A 29 26.20 -4.77 11.10
N LYS A 30 26.88 -5.48 10.17
CA LYS A 30 27.17 -6.91 10.31
C LYS A 30 27.96 -7.23 11.59
N SER A 31 28.99 -6.45 11.89
CA SER A 31 29.78 -6.61 13.11
C SER A 31 28.94 -6.42 14.38
N ASN A 32 28.07 -5.39 14.41
CA ASN A 32 27.16 -5.15 15.52
C ASN A 32 26.18 -6.31 15.75
N ILE A 33 25.62 -6.87 14.68
CA ILE A 33 24.72 -8.03 14.73
C ILE A 33 25.47 -9.26 15.28
N LYS A 34 26.67 -9.54 14.76
CA LYS A 34 27.52 -10.65 15.23
C LYS A 34 27.86 -10.49 16.71
N GLY A 35 28.15 -9.27 17.16
CA GLY A 35 28.37 -8.95 18.57
C GLY A 35 27.14 -9.20 19.45
N ALA A 36 25.94 -8.86 18.96
CA ALA A 36 24.69 -9.12 19.68
C ALA A 36 24.41 -10.63 19.82
N ILE A 37 24.62 -11.41 18.76
CA ILE A 37 24.49 -12.87 18.77
C ILE A 37 25.49 -13.49 19.76
N ASN A 38 26.74 -13.03 19.76
CA ASN A 38 27.75 -13.53 20.68
C ASN A 38 27.41 -13.25 22.15
N ARG A 39 26.87 -12.06 22.46
CA ARG A 39 26.38 -11.72 23.81
C ARG A 39 25.20 -12.61 24.23
N TYR A 40 24.27 -12.87 23.32
CA TYR A 40 23.15 -13.79 23.56
C TYR A 40 23.64 -15.21 23.86
N ASN A 41 24.55 -15.73 23.03
CA ASN A 41 25.13 -17.07 23.20
C ASN A 41 25.98 -17.20 24.47
N ALA A 42 26.63 -16.12 24.92
CA ALA A 42 27.36 -16.09 26.20
C ALA A 42 26.39 -16.14 27.39
N LYS A 43 25.30 -15.37 27.34
CA LYS A 43 24.24 -15.37 28.37
C LYS A 43 23.55 -16.73 28.47
N TRP A 44 23.30 -17.39 27.33
CA TRP A 44 22.79 -18.75 27.26
C TRP A 44 23.74 -19.80 27.85
N ARG A 45 25.05 -19.67 27.61
CA ARG A 45 26.05 -20.55 28.22
C ARG A 45 26.16 -20.37 29.73
N ALA A 46 25.98 -19.14 30.24
CA ALA A 46 25.94 -18.86 31.68
C ALA A 46 24.70 -19.46 32.35
N LEU A 47 23.54 -19.42 31.68
CA LEU A 47 22.30 -20.02 32.19
C LEU A 47 22.36 -21.57 32.26
N LYS A 48 23.19 -22.22 31.43
CA LYS A 48 23.44 -23.68 31.51
C LYS A 48 24.31 -24.12 32.71
N ARG A 49 24.94 -23.19 33.44
CA ARG A 49 25.77 -23.51 34.63
C ARG A 49 24.97 -23.57 35.94
N PHE A 50 23.75 -23.05 35.96
CA PHE A 50 22.81 -23.22 37.08
C PHE A 50 21.90 -24.41 36.76
N GLY A 51 22.35 -25.60 37.14
CA GLY A 51 21.66 -26.84 36.84
C GLY A 51 20.32 -26.94 37.55
N THR A 52 19.24 -27.09 36.78
CA THR A 52 18.09 -27.96 37.06
C THR A 52 17.13 -27.87 35.87
N LEU A 53 17.18 -28.85 34.96
CA LEU A 53 16.08 -29.78 34.66
C LEU A 53 16.47 -30.62 33.43
N SER A 54 16.36 -31.93 33.58
CA SER A 54 16.49 -32.91 32.51
C SER A 54 15.35 -32.72 31.52
N VAL A 55 15.66 -32.54 30.23
CA VAL A 55 14.68 -32.51 29.14
C VAL A 55 15.01 -33.66 28.19
N HIS A 56 14.60 -34.86 28.59
CA HIS A 56 14.40 -35.96 27.65
C HIS A 56 12.95 -35.92 27.16
N LEU A 57 12.81 -35.93 25.83
CA LEU A 57 11.59 -36.09 25.03
C LEU A 57 10.48 -35.03 25.19
N LEU A 58 10.56 -33.98 24.36
CA LEU A 58 9.37 -33.38 23.74
C LEU A 58 9.67 -33.01 22.27
N PRO A 59 8.72 -33.21 21.34
CA PRO A 59 8.95 -33.02 19.92
C PRO A 59 9.22 -31.56 19.58
N HIS A 60 10.12 -31.35 18.61
CA HIS A 60 10.75 -30.09 18.19
C HIS A 60 9.81 -28.89 17.88
N CYS A 61 8.49 -29.06 17.93
CA CYS A 61 7.49 -28.03 17.62
C CYS A 61 7.03 -27.17 18.82
N THR A 62 7.18 -27.61 20.07
CA THR A 62 6.68 -26.84 21.23
C THR A 62 7.67 -25.79 21.76
N ILE A 63 8.97 -25.96 21.49
CA ILE A 63 10.02 -25.02 21.92
C ILE A 63 9.98 -23.72 21.09
N TYR A 64 9.67 -23.79 19.79
CA TYR A 64 9.49 -22.61 18.93
C TYR A 64 8.23 -21.81 19.29
N ALA A 65 7.15 -22.48 19.69
CA ALA A 65 5.93 -21.82 20.21
C ALA A 65 6.19 -21.13 21.56
N ALA A 66 6.93 -21.77 22.48
CA ALA A 66 7.27 -21.19 23.76
C ALA A 66 8.29 -20.03 23.63
N LEU A 67 9.26 -20.11 22.72
CA LEU A 67 10.20 -19.02 22.44
C LEU A 67 9.53 -17.82 21.74
N THR A 68 8.54 -18.05 20.88
CA THR A 68 7.76 -16.97 20.25
C THR A 68 6.76 -16.34 21.21
N TRP A 69 6.18 -17.11 22.16
CA TRP A 69 5.38 -16.56 23.24
C TRP A 69 6.23 -15.80 24.25
N ALA A 70 7.35 -16.35 24.72
CA ALA A 70 8.24 -15.69 25.68
C ALA A 70 8.95 -14.46 25.09
N THR A 71 9.26 -14.42 23.78
CA THR A 71 9.73 -13.19 23.13
C THR A 71 8.60 -12.17 22.93
N LYS A 72 7.36 -12.59 22.62
CA LYS A 72 6.19 -11.68 22.61
C LYS A 72 5.87 -11.11 23.99
N VAL A 73 5.98 -11.91 25.04
CA VAL A 73 5.69 -11.51 26.43
C VAL A 73 6.82 -10.64 27.00
N ALA A 74 8.09 -10.97 26.75
CA ALA A 74 9.23 -10.16 27.18
C ALA A 74 9.41 -8.83 26.40
N LEU A 75 8.78 -8.71 25.22
CA LEU A 75 8.62 -7.45 24.49
C LEU A 75 7.42 -6.63 25.00
N CYS A 76 6.43 -7.27 25.63
CA CYS A 76 5.27 -6.62 26.25
C CYS A 76 5.66 -5.96 27.60
N ASP A 77 6.53 -6.60 28.37
CA ASP A 77 6.91 -6.16 29.74
C ASP A 77 7.86 -4.95 29.82
N ARG A 78 8.29 -4.39 28.68
CA ARG A 78 9.18 -3.21 28.65
C ARG A 78 8.57 -1.93 28.08
N GLY A 79 7.26 -1.91 27.81
CA GLY A 79 6.58 -0.71 27.29
C GLY A 79 7.01 -0.25 25.87
N GLU A 80 8.05 -0.83 25.29
CA GLU A 80 8.59 -0.48 23.97
C GLU A 80 7.68 -0.92 22.81
N CYS A 81 6.99 -2.06 22.93
CA CYS A 81 5.98 -2.49 21.94
C CYS A 81 4.75 -1.58 21.95
N CYS A 82 4.25 -1.18 23.13
CA CYS A 82 3.18 -0.18 23.24
C CYS A 82 3.63 1.16 22.67
N ALA A 83 4.85 1.64 22.98
CA ALA A 83 5.32 2.92 22.45
C ALA A 83 5.53 2.90 20.93
N ALA A 84 6.04 1.82 20.34
CA ALA A 84 6.22 1.70 18.89
C ALA A 84 4.88 1.58 18.14
N VAL A 85 3.92 0.81 18.67
CA VAL A 85 2.56 0.71 18.13
C VAL A 85 1.80 2.03 18.29
N CYS A 86 1.87 2.67 19.46
CA CYS A 86 1.29 4.00 19.70
C CYS A 86 1.92 5.07 18.79
N ARG A 87 3.25 5.03 18.56
CA ARG A 87 3.94 5.93 17.62
C ARG A 87 3.50 5.72 16.17
N ARG A 88 3.30 4.46 15.73
CA ARG A 88 2.76 4.16 14.38
C ARG A 88 1.33 4.65 14.22
N MET A 89 0.47 4.38 15.21
CA MET A 89 -0.90 4.88 15.23
C MET A 89 -0.96 6.42 15.19
N ALA A 90 -0.05 7.09 15.90
CA ALA A 90 0.08 8.55 15.88
C ALA A 90 0.53 9.07 14.50
N LEU A 91 1.47 8.40 13.83
CA LEU A 91 1.93 8.79 12.49
C LEU A 91 0.81 8.68 11.45
N ALA A 92 0.10 7.54 11.43
CA ALA A 92 -1.02 7.32 10.51
C ALA A 92 -2.12 8.37 10.71
N ARG A 93 -2.49 8.61 11.97
CA ARG A 93 -3.48 9.65 12.33
C ARG A 93 -3.05 11.04 11.87
N ASN A 94 -1.82 11.46 12.17
CA ASN A 94 -1.31 12.77 11.79
C ASN A 94 -1.27 12.94 10.26
N ARG A 95 -0.87 11.90 9.54
CA ARG A 95 -0.87 11.88 8.07
C ARG A 95 -2.30 12.03 7.53
N LEU A 96 -3.23 11.21 8.00
CA LEU A 96 -4.62 11.25 7.54
C LEU A 96 -5.34 12.55 7.90
N GLN A 97 -5.02 13.17 9.04
CA GLN A 97 -5.53 14.50 9.40
C GLN A 97 -5.03 15.59 8.45
N LYS A 98 -3.79 15.50 7.99
CA LYS A 98 -3.26 16.41 6.98
C LYS A 98 -4.00 16.23 5.65
N GLU A 99 -4.13 14.99 5.19
CA GLU A 99 -4.84 14.67 3.95
C GLU A 99 -6.33 15.04 4.01
N LEU A 100 -6.98 14.97 5.19
CA LEU A 100 -8.33 15.48 5.40
C LEU A 100 -8.43 16.98 5.17
N LYS A 101 -7.51 17.75 5.75
CA LYS A 101 -7.48 19.21 5.55
C LYS A 101 -7.26 19.56 4.08
N GLU A 102 -6.41 18.79 3.38
CA GLU A 102 -6.18 18.95 1.95
C GLU A 102 -7.43 18.59 1.13
N ALA A 103 -8.10 17.48 1.45
CA ALA A 103 -9.34 17.04 0.80
C ALA A 103 -10.48 18.04 0.99
N THR A 104 -10.65 18.62 2.19
CA THR A 104 -11.69 19.64 2.44
C THR A 104 -11.44 20.94 1.67
N ARG A 105 -10.17 21.28 1.40
CA ARG A 105 -9.79 22.46 0.63
C ARG A 105 -9.75 22.21 -0.88
N MET A 106 -9.81 20.94 -1.28
CA MET A 106 -9.75 20.54 -2.67
C MET A 106 -11.04 20.98 -3.38
N ASN A 107 -10.87 21.69 -4.48
CA ASN A 107 -11.96 22.03 -5.40
C ASN A 107 -11.66 21.38 -6.77
N ASP A 108 -11.79 20.06 -6.83
CA ASP A 108 -11.61 19.29 -8.07
C ASP A 108 -12.99 18.89 -8.61
N PRO A 109 -13.38 19.31 -9.83
CA PRO A 109 -14.69 19.00 -10.40
C PRO A 109 -14.86 17.51 -10.79
N ASN A 110 -13.76 16.74 -10.82
CA ASN A 110 -13.76 15.34 -11.23
C ASN A 110 -13.58 14.39 -10.05
N MET A 111 -13.32 14.89 -8.85
CA MET A 111 -12.99 14.05 -7.71
C MET A 111 -13.45 14.64 -6.40
N ARG A 112 -14.01 13.80 -5.53
CA ARG A 112 -14.33 14.18 -4.16
C ARG A 112 -13.92 13.09 -3.18
N LEU A 113 -13.34 13.48 -2.06
CA LEU A 113 -12.97 12.61 -0.95
C LEU A 113 -13.77 12.99 0.29
N GLU A 114 -14.38 12.02 0.93
CA GLU A 114 -15.22 12.19 2.11
C GLU A 114 -14.88 11.16 3.18
N LEU A 115 -15.02 11.52 4.46
CA LEU A 115 -14.90 10.57 5.55
C LEU A 115 -16.18 9.76 5.73
N VAL A 116 -16.02 8.48 6.08
CA VAL A 116 -17.13 7.62 6.46
C VAL A 116 -17.36 7.77 7.97
N GLY A 117 -18.34 8.60 8.33
CA GLY A 117 -18.65 8.89 9.73
C GLY A 117 -17.49 9.60 10.43
N SER A 118 -17.15 9.15 11.64
CA SER A 118 -16.08 9.73 12.46
C SER A 118 -14.72 9.03 12.33
N ASN A 119 -14.64 7.92 11.59
CA ASN A 119 -13.41 7.14 11.48
C ASN A 119 -12.50 7.67 10.37
N ILE A 120 -11.37 8.29 10.76
CA ILE A 120 -10.39 8.87 9.84
C ILE A 120 -9.68 7.85 8.93
N HIS A 121 -9.83 6.55 9.20
CA HIS A 121 -9.28 5.49 8.37
C HIS A 121 -10.18 5.09 7.21
N ASN A 122 -11.47 5.46 7.24
CA ASN A 122 -12.45 5.03 6.26
C ASN A 122 -12.92 6.23 5.43
N TRP A 123 -12.82 6.10 4.11
CA TRP A 123 -13.14 7.18 3.18
C TRP A 123 -14.02 6.69 2.05
N TYR A 124 -14.86 7.58 1.55
CA TYR A 124 -15.44 7.47 0.22
C TYR A 124 -14.66 8.35 -0.74
N ALA A 125 -14.36 7.79 -1.91
CA ALA A 125 -13.94 8.57 -3.07
C ALA A 125 -15.05 8.54 -4.11
N TYR A 126 -15.32 9.68 -4.72
CA TYR A 126 -16.18 9.82 -5.89
C TYR A 126 -15.30 10.29 -7.03
N ILE A 127 -15.23 9.49 -8.09
CA ILE A 127 -14.36 9.76 -9.24
C ILE A 127 -15.24 9.82 -10.47
N ARG A 128 -15.19 10.95 -11.18
CA ARG A 128 -15.83 11.10 -12.49
C ARG A 128 -15.03 10.29 -13.51
N GLY A 129 -15.74 9.52 -14.33
CA GLY A 129 -15.12 8.76 -15.41
C GLY A 129 -14.44 9.66 -16.44
N PRO A 130 -13.31 9.24 -17.03
CA PRO A 130 -12.57 10.02 -18.02
C PRO A 130 -13.41 10.36 -19.25
N ALA A 131 -13.18 11.53 -19.85
CA ALA A 131 -13.80 11.91 -21.12
C ALA A 131 -13.33 10.98 -22.26
N LYS A 132 -14.22 10.68 -23.22
CA LYS A 132 -13.97 9.78 -24.37
C LYS A 132 -13.73 8.31 -23.99
N SER A 133 -13.81 7.96 -22.71
CA SER A 133 -13.84 6.59 -22.21
C SER A 133 -15.29 6.07 -22.15
N PRO A 134 -15.52 4.74 -22.12
CA PRO A 134 -16.87 4.20 -21.88
C PRO A 134 -17.42 4.52 -20.48
N TYR A 135 -16.59 5.09 -19.60
CA TYR A 135 -16.95 5.50 -18.25
C TYR A 135 -17.40 6.97 -18.17
N GLU A 136 -17.37 7.69 -19.29
CA GLU A 136 -17.74 9.10 -19.36
C GLU A 136 -19.13 9.35 -18.76
N LYS A 137 -19.31 10.52 -18.12
CA LYS A 137 -20.56 10.97 -17.46
C LYS A 137 -20.95 10.15 -16.23
N GLY A 138 -20.37 8.97 -16.00
CA GLY A 138 -20.50 8.23 -14.76
C GLY A 138 -19.63 8.81 -13.64
N ILE A 139 -20.13 8.73 -12.41
CA ILE A 139 -19.36 8.97 -11.19
C ILE A 139 -19.34 7.68 -10.38
N PHE A 140 -18.14 7.17 -10.13
CA PHE A 140 -17.90 5.93 -9.44
C PHE A 140 -17.64 6.21 -7.97
N LYS A 141 -18.41 5.55 -7.09
CA LYS A 141 -18.17 5.58 -5.65
C LYS A 141 -17.23 4.44 -5.27
N LEU A 142 -16.18 4.75 -4.53
CA LEU A 142 -15.21 3.80 -4.02
C LEU A 142 -15.10 3.90 -2.51
N SER A 143 -14.86 2.77 -1.84
CA SER A 143 -14.42 2.73 -0.44
C SER A 143 -12.90 2.65 -0.39
N ILE A 144 -12.30 3.48 0.44
CA ILE A 144 -10.87 3.47 0.74
C ILE A 144 -10.69 3.22 2.24
N VAL A 145 -9.95 2.18 2.60
CA VAL A 145 -9.65 1.81 3.99
C VAL A 145 -8.15 1.90 4.21
N CYS A 146 -7.74 2.89 4.99
CA CYS A 146 -6.34 3.12 5.34
C CYS A 146 -5.95 2.27 6.55
N PRO A 147 -4.96 1.36 6.44
CA PRO A 147 -4.54 0.56 7.59
C PRO A 147 -3.89 1.41 8.68
N ALA A 148 -3.77 0.86 9.89
CA ALA A 148 -3.02 1.48 10.99
C ALA A 148 -1.55 1.76 10.67
N SER A 149 -1.00 1.09 9.65
CA SER A 149 0.36 1.27 9.17
C SER A 149 0.50 2.30 8.04
N TYR A 150 -0.59 2.95 7.61
CA TYR A 150 -0.55 4.00 6.59
C TYR A 150 0.35 5.18 7.03
N PRO A 151 1.16 5.78 6.14
CA PRO A 151 1.29 5.51 4.70
C PRO A 151 2.37 4.48 4.35
N ILE A 152 2.93 3.73 5.31
CA ILE A 152 3.96 2.72 5.02
C ILE A 152 3.38 1.61 4.14
N HIS A 153 2.14 1.20 4.43
CA HIS A 153 1.39 0.26 3.60
C HIS A 153 0.29 1.01 2.85
N PRO A 154 -0.05 0.57 1.63
CA PRO A 154 -1.11 1.17 0.83
C PRO A 154 -2.47 1.00 1.50
N PRO A 155 -3.44 1.88 1.18
CA PRO A 155 -4.83 1.67 1.54
C PRO A 155 -5.45 0.55 0.71
N ILE A 156 -6.52 -0.04 1.22
CA ILE A 156 -7.36 -1.00 0.48
C ILE A 156 -8.44 -0.21 -0.25
N VAL A 157 -8.56 -0.40 -1.56
CA VAL A 157 -9.54 0.30 -2.40
C VAL A 157 -10.51 -0.71 -3.02
N LYS A 158 -11.81 -0.40 -2.95
CA LYS A 158 -12.86 -1.16 -3.62
C LYS A 158 -13.86 -0.24 -4.28
N PHE A 159 -14.27 -0.57 -5.49
CA PHE A 159 -15.43 0.03 -6.15
C PHE A 159 -16.70 -0.43 -5.45
N LEU A 160 -17.51 0.52 -5.02
CA LEU A 160 -18.87 0.26 -4.52
C LEU A 160 -19.88 0.33 -5.67
N THR A 161 -19.62 1.18 -6.65
CA THR A 161 -20.31 1.20 -7.93
C THR A 161 -19.82 0.03 -8.78
N LYS A 162 -20.72 -0.81 -9.31
CA LYS A 162 -20.34 -1.85 -10.26
C LYS A 162 -19.64 -1.24 -11.47
N CYS A 163 -18.50 -1.81 -11.86
CA CYS A 163 -17.68 -1.31 -12.94
C CYS A 163 -17.16 -2.48 -13.78
N PHE A 164 -17.48 -2.48 -15.07
CA PHE A 164 -16.99 -3.48 -16.00
C PHE A 164 -15.64 -3.03 -16.56
N HIS A 165 -14.54 -3.44 -15.90
CA HIS A 165 -13.19 -2.97 -16.20
C HIS A 165 -12.17 -4.11 -15.98
N PRO A 166 -11.14 -4.30 -16.83
CA PRO A 166 -10.17 -5.39 -16.71
C PRO A 166 -9.51 -5.48 -15.32
N ASN A 167 -9.13 -4.34 -14.75
CA ASN A 167 -8.45 -4.26 -13.44
C ASN A 167 -9.37 -4.21 -12.21
N VAL A 168 -10.70 -4.30 -12.37
CA VAL A 168 -11.65 -4.28 -11.25
C VAL A 168 -12.34 -5.63 -11.16
N ASN A 169 -12.32 -6.27 -10.00
CA ASN A 169 -13.09 -7.49 -9.78
C ASN A 169 -14.59 -7.18 -9.90
N PHE A 170 -15.28 -7.92 -10.77
CA PHE A 170 -16.67 -7.63 -11.12
C PHE A 170 -17.65 -7.86 -9.97
N GLU A 171 -17.38 -8.83 -9.09
CA GLU A 171 -18.25 -9.18 -7.96
C GLU A 171 -17.91 -8.39 -6.70
N THR A 172 -16.62 -8.30 -6.36
CA THR A 172 -16.15 -7.73 -5.10
C THR A 172 -15.81 -6.24 -5.19
N GLY A 173 -15.64 -5.71 -6.41
CA GLY A 173 -15.19 -4.35 -6.68
C GLY A 173 -13.71 -4.11 -6.37
N GLU A 174 -12.93 -5.12 -6.01
CA GLU A 174 -11.51 -4.97 -5.70
C GLU A 174 -10.72 -4.43 -6.90
N LEU A 175 -9.90 -3.42 -6.66
CA LEU A 175 -9.03 -2.83 -7.68
C LEU A 175 -7.63 -3.43 -7.62
N CYS A 176 -7.15 -3.94 -8.75
CA CYS A 176 -5.75 -4.33 -8.92
C CYS A 176 -5.00 -3.27 -9.71
N MET A 177 -4.09 -2.54 -9.06
CA MET A 177 -3.14 -1.65 -9.70
C MET A 177 -1.77 -1.80 -9.04
N ASP A 178 -0.68 -1.73 -9.80
CA ASP A 178 0.69 -1.96 -9.31
C ASP A 178 1.07 -1.02 -8.15
N ILE A 179 0.56 0.21 -8.17
CA ILE A 179 0.78 1.19 -7.11
C ILE A 179 0.17 0.77 -5.76
N LEU A 180 -0.85 -0.09 -5.76
CA LEU A 180 -1.47 -0.63 -4.53
C LEU A 180 -0.79 -1.93 -4.06
N LYS A 181 0.22 -2.43 -4.79
CA LYS A 181 0.96 -3.65 -4.48
C LYS A 181 2.43 -3.34 -4.21
N SER A 182 3.31 -3.70 -5.14
CA SER A 182 4.77 -3.60 -4.98
C SER A 182 5.30 -2.19 -5.15
N ASN A 183 4.60 -1.33 -5.88
CA ASN A 183 5.10 -0.02 -6.29
C ASN A 183 4.54 1.12 -5.42
N TRP A 184 3.96 0.81 -4.25
CA TRP A 184 3.45 1.83 -3.34
C TRP A 184 4.56 2.72 -2.78
N SER A 185 4.36 4.03 -2.86
CA SER A 185 5.22 5.02 -2.20
C SER A 185 4.49 5.69 -1.04
N PRO A 186 5.04 5.69 0.19
CA PRO A 186 4.50 6.45 1.32
C PRO A 186 4.42 7.97 1.12
N ALA A 187 5.03 8.48 0.05
CA ALA A 187 4.90 9.88 -0.36
C ALA A 187 3.51 10.18 -0.95
N TRP A 188 2.85 9.21 -1.57
CA TRP A 188 1.58 9.41 -2.25
C TRP A 188 0.42 9.64 -1.28
N THR A 189 -0.50 10.52 -1.67
CA THR A 189 -1.72 10.84 -0.93
C THR A 189 -2.92 10.09 -1.51
N LEU A 190 -4.02 10.06 -0.79
CA LEU A 190 -5.31 9.56 -1.25
C LEU A 190 -5.78 10.29 -2.52
N GLN A 191 -5.51 11.59 -2.63
CA GLN A 191 -5.80 12.34 -3.84
C GLN A 191 -4.96 11.86 -5.03
N TYR A 192 -3.66 11.63 -4.83
CA TYR A 192 -2.79 11.09 -5.89
C TYR A 192 -3.23 9.69 -6.30
N LEU A 193 -3.60 8.86 -5.33
CA LEU A 193 -4.18 7.54 -5.59
C LEU A 193 -5.43 7.64 -6.47
N CYS A 194 -6.37 8.54 -6.17
CA CYS A 194 -7.56 8.73 -6.99
C CYS A 194 -7.25 9.15 -8.43
N LYS A 195 -6.22 10.00 -8.63
CA LYS A 195 -5.74 10.33 -9.99
C LYS A 195 -5.20 9.09 -10.71
N GLY A 196 -4.49 8.21 -10.00
CA GLY A 196 -4.05 6.93 -10.55
C GLY A 196 -5.21 6.02 -10.96
N ILE A 197 -6.31 6.04 -10.21
CA ILE A 197 -7.53 5.30 -10.57
C ILE A 197 -8.17 5.87 -11.84
N THR A 198 -8.24 7.20 -11.96
CA THR A 198 -8.71 7.85 -13.20
C THR A 198 -7.86 7.45 -14.41
N TYR A 199 -6.53 7.35 -14.24
CA TYR A 199 -5.64 6.86 -15.30
C TYR A 199 -5.94 5.41 -15.69
N ILE A 200 -6.16 4.52 -14.73
CA ILE A 200 -6.50 3.11 -15.04
C ILE A 200 -7.82 2.99 -15.79
N LEU A 201 -8.82 3.82 -15.45
CA LEU A 201 -10.09 3.84 -16.19
C LEU A 201 -9.91 4.29 -17.65
N ASP A 202 -8.91 5.12 -17.93
CA ASP A 202 -8.62 5.62 -19.28
C ASP A 202 -7.75 4.63 -20.08
N ASP A 203 -6.77 4.02 -19.42
CA ASP A 203 -5.79 3.09 -20.00
C ASP A 203 -5.77 1.75 -19.22
N PRO A 204 -6.69 0.82 -19.55
CA PRO A 204 -6.81 -0.46 -18.85
C PRO A 204 -5.61 -1.38 -19.10
N ASN A 205 -5.16 -2.06 -18.05
CA ASN A 205 -4.17 -3.12 -18.17
C ASN A 205 -4.86 -4.50 -18.25
N ALA A 206 -4.77 -5.15 -19.43
CA ALA A 206 -5.39 -6.44 -19.69
C ALA A 206 -4.43 -7.65 -19.61
N ASP A 207 -3.17 -7.46 -19.22
CA ASP A 207 -2.19 -8.56 -19.14
C ASP A 207 -2.54 -9.56 -18.03
N SER A 208 -3.05 -9.05 -16.91
CA SER A 208 -3.48 -9.84 -15.74
C SER A 208 -4.78 -9.28 -15.16
N PRO A 209 -5.91 -9.48 -15.86
CA PRO A 209 -7.18 -8.86 -15.48
C PRO A 209 -7.79 -9.55 -14.26
N LEU A 210 -8.44 -8.76 -13.38
CA LEU A 210 -9.33 -9.27 -12.35
C LEU A 210 -10.72 -9.62 -12.89
N ASN A 211 -11.17 -8.91 -13.93
CA ASN A 211 -12.35 -9.25 -14.70
C ASN A 211 -11.92 -9.90 -16.02
N CYS A 212 -11.95 -11.23 -16.04
CA CYS A 212 -11.54 -12.02 -17.20
C CYS A 212 -12.34 -11.68 -18.46
N ASP A 213 -13.64 -11.40 -18.33
CA ASP A 213 -14.49 -11.10 -19.49
C ASP A 213 -14.08 -9.76 -20.12
N ALA A 214 -13.93 -8.71 -19.31
CA ALA A 214 -13.47 -7.42 -19.77
C ALA A 214 -12.05 -7.50 -20.36
N GLY A 215 -11.15 -8.24 -19.70
CA GLY A 215 -9.78 -8.44 -20.19
C GLY A 215 -9.72 -9.24 -21.50
N ASN A 216 -10.59 -10.23 -21.68
CA ASN A 216 -10.65 -11.03 -22.90
C ASN A 216 -11.17 -10.22 -24.09
N LEU A 217 -12.23 -9.42 -23.91
CA LEU A 217 -12.72 -8.51 -24.95
C LEU A 217 -11.65 -7.48 -25.35
N PHE A 218 -10.94 -6.94 -24.37
CA PHE A 218 -9.88 -5.96 -24.63
C PHE A 218 -8.70 -6.58 -25.38
N ARG A 219 -8.23 -7.76 -24.95
CA ARG A 219 -7.10 -8.47 -25.60
C ARG A 219 -7.43 -9.05 -26.97
N SER A 220 -8.66 -9.48 -27.20
CA SER A 220 -9.08 -9.99 -28.51
C SER A 220 -9.20 -8.89 -29.57
N GLY A 221 -9.12 -7.62 -29.16
CA GLY A 221 -9.31 -6.46 -30.02
C GLY A 221 -10.78 -6.10 -30.26
N ASP A 222 -11.72 -6.78 -29.59
CA ASP A 222 -13.14 -6.43 -29.62
C ASP A 222 -13.43 -5.21 -28.71
N LEU A 223 -12.87 -4.08 -29.12
CA LEU A 223 -13.03 -2.81 -28.41
C LEU A 223 -14.47 -2.30 -28.46
N ILE A 224 -15.24 -2.68 -29.48
CA ILE A 224 -16.66 -2.32 -29.58
C ILE A 224 -17.43 -3.06 -28.49
N GLY A 225 -17.29 -4.39 -28.41
CA GLY A 225 -17.92 -5.20 -27.37
C GLY A 225 -17.52 -4.75 -25.97
N TYR A 226 -16.22 -4.51 -25.74
CA TYR A 226 -15.73 -3.98 -24.46
C TYR A 226 -16.38 -2.64 -24.11
N ARG A 227 -16.35 -1.67 -25.02
CA ARG A 227 -16.89 -0.32 -24.77
C ARG A 227 -18.40 -0.35 -24.56
N SER A 228 -19.15 -1.10 -25.36
CA SER A 228 -20.61 -1.23 -25.20
C SER A 228 -20.98 -1.80 -23.83
N MET A 229 -20.28 -2.84 -23.38
CA MET A 229 -20.51 -3.41 -22.06
C MET A 229 -20.15 -2.43 -20.94
N ALA A 230 -18.97 -1.82 -21.00
CA ALA A 230 -18.53 -0.84 -20.01
C ALA A 230 -19.45 0.39 -19.92
N GLU A 231 -19.93 0.88 -21.07
CA GLU A 231 -20.89 2.00 -21.13
C GLU A 231 -22.25 1.62 -20.56
N MET A 232 -22.77 0.43 -20.90
CA MET A 232 -24.02 -0.07 -20.33
C MET A 232 -23.95 -0.14 -18.80
N TYR A 233 -22.89 -0.74 -18.24
CA TYR A 233 -22.70 -0.78 -16.79
C TYR A 233 -22.53 0.62 -16.18
N THR A 234 -21.89 1.55 -16.89
CA THR A 234 -21.76 2.93 -16.42
C THR A 234 -23.12 3.62 -16.35
N LEU A 235 -23.96 3.45 -17.35
CA LEU A 235 -25.31 4.04 -17.39
C LEU A 235 -26.24 3.48 -16.30
N ASP A 236 -26.13 2.18 -16.02
CA ASP A 236 -27.02 1.49 -15.08
C ASP A 236 -26.62 1.69 -13.61
N TYR A 237 -25.31 1.73 -13.31
CA TYR A 237 -24.82 1.66 -11.93
C TYR A 237 -24.09 2.91 -11.46
N ALA A 238 -23.48 3.69 -12.36
CA ALA A 238 -22.75 4.88 -11.95
C ALA A 238 -23.68 6.03 -11.57
N LEU A 239 -23.21 6.89 -10.68
CA LEU A 239 -23.95 8.08 -10.31
C LEU A 239 -23.89 9.11 -11.44
N ARG A 240 -24.99 9.81 -11.68
CA ARG A 240 -25.03 10.90 -12.68
C ARG A 240 -24.41 12.19 -12.16
N ASP A 241 -24.60 12.45 -10.87
CA ASP A 241 -24.12 13.64 -10.17
C ASP A 241 -23.47 13.27 -8.85
N PHE A 242 -22.56 14.13 -8.37
CA PHE A 242 -21.98 13.97 -7.06
C PHE A 242 -23.08 14.07 -6.00
N PRO A 243 -23.11 13.18 -4.99
CA PRO A 243 -24.13 13.25 -3.95
C PRO A 243 -24.06 14.60 -3.24
N ARG A 244 -25.20 15.16 -2.85
CA ARG A 244 -25.19 16.37 -2.03
C ARG A 244 -24.54 16.04 -0.69
N CYS A 245 -23.73 16.94 -0.15
CA CYS A 245 -23.24 16.79 1.21
C CYS A 245 -24.47 16.65 2.12
N ALA A 246 -24.50 15.61 2.96
CA ALA A 246 -25.52 15.52 4.00
C ALA A 246 -25.37 16.76 4.89
N VAL A 247 -26.36 17.65 4.83
CA VAL A 247 -26.43 18.88 5.63
C VAL A 247 -26.82 18.52 7.06
#